data_AF-M8A4F7-F1
#
_entry.id   AF-M8A4F7-F1
#
_cell.length_a   1.000
_cell.length_b   1.000
_cell.length_c   1.000
_cell.angle_alpha   90.00
_cell.angle_beta   90.00
_cell.angle_gamma   90.00
#
_symmetry.space_group_name_H-M   'P 1'
#
loop_
_entity.id
_entity.type
_entity.pdbx_description
1 polymer ?
#
loop_
_entity_poly.entity_id
_entity_poly.type
_entity_poly.pdbx_seq_one_letter_code
_entity_poly.pdbx_strand_id
1 'polypeptide(L)'
;MACRAATPPSSSTPRPPTRSRRRLPRVPAAGRAAAYFLTRLTMKIDMPAGRLDGRVSNSTEALDNLPPPVFNLDQLVASFAAKGLTAEDMVVLSGAHTIGVSHCSSFVSDRLAVPSDINTGFANVLRRQCPASPSPANDPTVNQDVVTPNALDNQYYKNVLAHKVLFTSDAALLATPATAQMVRDSANIPGQWEAKFNKAMVKMGTIEVKTGYQGEIRRNCRVVNH
;
A
#
# COMPACT_ATOMS: atom_id res chain seq x y z
N MET A 1 3.26 -6.97 -16.72
CA MET A 1 2.44 -7.60 -17.79
C MET A 1 0.98 -7.24 -17.58
N ALA A 2 0.07 -7.04 -18.53
CA ALA A 2 0.08 -6.65 -19.94
C ALA A 2 -1.32 -6.06 -20.20
N CYS A 3 -1.45 -5.16 -21.17
CA CYS A 3 -2.62 -4.29 -21.28
C CYS A 3 -3.43 -4.33 -22.58
N ARG A 4 -4.04 -5.49 -22.92
CA ARG A 4 -5.42 -5.69 -23.43
C ARG A 4 -5.58 -7.09 -24.03
N ALA A 5 -6.77 -7.67 -23.90
CA ALA A 5 -7.31 -8.56 -24.94
C ALA A 5 -8.15 -7.69 -25.88
N ALA A 6 -7.78 -7.66 -27.15
CA ALA A 6 -8.61 -7.14 -28.22
C ALA A 6 -9.48 -8.30 -28.72
N THR A 7 -10.80 -8.18 -28.65
CA THR A 7 -11.70 -9.07 -29.38
C THR A 7 -11.89 -8.54 -30.81
N PRO A 8 -11.92 -9.41 -31.84
CA PRO A 8 -12.07 -9.03 -33.24
C PRO A 8 -13.48 -8.48 -33.55
N PRO A 9 -13.67 -7.76 -34.66
CA PRO A 9 -14.96 -7.18 -35.01
C PRO A 9 -15.90 -8.26 -35.56
N SER A 10 -17.09 -8.41 -34.97
CA SER A 10 -18.19 -9.17 -35.57
C SER A 10 -19.40 -8.26 -35.80
N SER A 11 -19.78 -8.16 -37.07
CA SER A 11 -21.11 -7.90 -37.66
C SER A 11 -22.15 -7.07 -36.88
N SER A 12 -22.64 -6.04 -37.58
CA SER A 12 -23.70 -5.10 -37.24
C SER A 12 -25.01 -5.72 -36.75
N THR A 13 -25.37 -5.45 -35.50
CA THR A 13 -26.76 -5.37 -35.01
C THR A 13 -26.86 -4.19 -34.03
N PRO A 14 -27.95 -3.40 -34.02
CA PRO A 14 -28.07 -2.25 -33.13
C PRO A 14 -28.25 -2.73 -31.69
N ARG A 15 -27.27 -2.48 -30.82
CA ARG A 15 -27.41 -2.69 -29.37
C ARG A 15 -28.13 -1.52 -28.72
N PRO A 16 -28.98 -1.76 -27.70
CA PRO A 16 -29.57 -0.70 -26.88
C PRO A 16 -28.46 0.11 -26.17
N PRO A 17 -28.73 1.36 -25.72
CA PRO A 17 -27.71 2.27 -25.23
C PRO A 17 -26.97 1.65 -24.05
N THR A 18 -25.74 1.18 -24.32
CA THR A 18 -24.89 0.62 -23.28
C THR A 18 -24.54 1.74 -22.32
N ARG A 19 -24.91 1.57 -21.05
CA ARG A 19 -24.31 2.23 -19.89
C ARG A 19 -22.82 2.43 -20.19
N SER A 20 -22.39 3.69 -20.34
CA SER A 20 -21.02 4.07 -20.70
C SER A 20 -20.03 3.11 -20.03
N ARG A 21 -19.36 2.26 -20.83
CA ARG A 21 -18.32 1.35 -20.33
C ARG A 21 -17.13 2.21 -19.92
N ARG A 22 -17.21 2.83 -18.74
CA ARG A 22 -16.09 3.52 -18.11
C ARG A 22 -14.97 2.50 -17.98
N ARG A 23 -13.87 2.71 -18.71
CA ARG A 23 -12.71 1.82 -18.64
C ARG A 23 -12.17 1.88 -17.21
N LEU A 24 -12.06 0.73 -16.57
CA LEU A 24 -11.44 0.62 -15.25
C LEU A 24 -9.93 0.85 -15.40
N PRO A 25 -9.34 1.80 -14.63
CA PRO A 25 -7.90 1.97 -14.57
C PRO A 25 -7.27 0.72 -13.95
N ARG A 26 -6.14 0.28 -14.51
CA ARG A 26 -5.60 -1.06 -14.24
C ARG A 26 -4.96 -1.23 -12.89
N VAL A 27 -4.17 -0.26 -12.44
CA VAL A 27 -3.49 -0.34 -11.14
C VAL A 27 -4.50 -0.36 -9.99
N PRO A 28 -5.49 0.55 -9.91
CA PRO A 28 -6.52 0.48 -8.86
C PRO A 28 -7.38 -0.80 -8.94
N ALA A 29 -7.68 -1.27 -10.16
CA ALA A 29 -8.44 -2.52 -10.33
C ALA A 29 -7.63 -3.75 -9.87
N ALA A 30 -6.32 -3.79 -10.15
CA ALA A 30 -5.43 -4.85 -9.70
C ALA A 30 -5.25 -4.84 -8.18
N GLY A 31 -5.05 -3.67 -7.57
CA GLY A 31 -4.95 -3.54 -6.11
C GLY A 31 -6.19 -4.07 -5.40
N ARG A 32 -7.40 -3.72 -5.87
CA ARG A 32 -8.66 -4.30 -5.38
C ARG A 32 -8.72 -5.82 -5.56
N ALA A 33 -8.35 -6.33 -6.73
CA ALA A 33 -8.43 -7.76 -7.00
C ALA A 33 -7.47 -8.55 -6.09
N ALA A 34 -6.24 -8.05 -5.92
CA ALA A 34 -5.28 -8.61 -4.99
C ALA A 34 -5.84 -8.65 -3.56
N ALA A 35 -6.41 -7.53 -3.09
CA ALA A 35 -7.08 -7.47 -1.80
C ALA A 35 -8.18 -8.54 -1.67
N TYR A 36 -9.08 -8.63 -2.65
CA TYR A 36 -10.15 -9.62 -2.68
C TYR A 36 -9.61 -11.06 -2.57
N PHE A 37 -8.55 -11.42 -3.28
CA PHE A 37 -7.99 -12.77 -3.21
C PHE A 37 -7.25 -13.03 -1.88
N LEU A 38 -6.48 -12.06 -1.40
CA LEU A 38 -5.64 -12.20 -0.20
C LEU A 38 -6.46 -12.18 1.10
N THR A 39 -7.69 -11.64 1.09
CA THR A 39 -8.63 -11.78 2.21
C THR A 39 -9.56 -13.01 2.08
N ARG A 40 -9.27 -13.94 1.16
CA ARG A 40 -10.14 -15.11 0.86
C ARG A 40 -11.55 -14.71 0.44
N LEU A 41 -11.64 -13.76 -0.49
CA LEU A 41 -12.87 -13.33 -1.19
C LEU A 41 -13.83 -12.48 -0.34
N THR A 42 -13.38 -11.97 0.80
CA THR A 42 -14.23 -11.18 1.71
C THR A 42 -14.18 -9.68 1.42
N MET A 43 -13.04 -9.15 0.96
CA MET A 43 -12.83 -7.72 0.83
C MET A 43 -13.16 -7.22 -0.58
N LYS A 44 -14.25 -6.45 -0.72
CA LYS A 44 -14.73 -5.91 -1.98
C LYS A 44 -14.63 -4.38 -1.97
N ILE A 45 -13.59 -3.84 -2.60
CA ILE A 45 -13.36 -2.39 -2.69
C ILE A 45 -14.11 -1.81 -3.90
N ASP A 46 -15.09 -0.95 -3.70
CA ASP A 46 -15.79 -0.29 -4.83
C ASP A 46 -14.97 0.87 -5.41
N MET A 47 -13.94 0.53 -6.19
CA MET A 47 -13.00 1.49 -6.75
C MET A 47 -13.59 2.25 -7.95
N PRO A 48 -13.70 3.60 -7.92
CA PRO A 48 -14.18 4.39 -9.06
C PRO A 48 -13.30 4.20 -10.30
N ALA A 49 -13.93 4.20 -11.47
CA ALA A 49 -13.27 4.12 -12.78
C ALA A 49 -13.15 5.50 -13.44
N GLY A 50 -12.49 5.57 -14.60
CA GLY A 50 -12.44 6.79 -15.42
C GLY A 50 -11.21 7.69 -15.24
N ARG A 51 -10.20 7.24 -14.47
CA ARG A 51 -8.89 7.91 -14.42
C ARG A 51 -8.19 7.84 -15.77
N LEU A 52 -7.51 8.92 -16.12
CA LEU A 52 -6.62 8.99 -17.28
C LEU A 52 -5.16 8.93 -16.85
N ASP A 53 -4.31 8.46 -17.75
CA ASP A 53 -2.86 8.37 -17.56
C ASP A 53 -2.22 9.76 -17.70
N GLY A 54 -1.23 10.06 -16.85
CA GLY A 54 -0.42 11.27 -16.96
C GLY A 54 0.55 11.24 -18.15
N ARG A 55 1.21 12.36 -18.44
CA ARG A 55 2.26 12.48 -19.48
C ARG A 55 3.66 12.78 -18.91
N VAL A 56 3.77 12.90 -17.59
CA VAL A 56 5.00 13.25 -16.87
C VAL A 56 5.22 12.21 -15.77
N SER A 57 6.48 11.84 -15.55
CA SER A 57 6.94 11.02 -14.45
C SER A 57 8.29 11.57 -14.01
N ASN A 58 8.43 11.86 -12.72
CA ASN A 58 9.58 12.56 -12.15
C ASN A 58 10.03 11.82 -10.89
N SER A 59 11.32 11.44 -10.83
CA SER A 59 11.89 10.72 -9.69
C SER A 59 11.96 11.57 -8.43
N THR A 60 12.23 12.87 -8.59
CA THR A 60 12.29 13.82 -7.47
C THR A 60 10.93 13.94 -6.81
N GLU A 61 9.86 14.10 -7.61
CA GLU A 61 8.49 14.13 -7.09
C GLU A 61 8.14 12.84 -6.33
N ALA A 62 8.64 11.68 -6.77
CA ALA A 62 8.41 10.43 -6.05
C ALA A 62 9.13 10.41 -4.68
N LEU A 63 10.38 10.85 -4.62
CA LEU A 63 11.15 10.93 -3.37
C LEU A 63 10.55 11.94 -2.38
N ASP A 64 10.02 13.05 -2.87
CA ASP A 64 9.45 14.11 -2.03
C ASP A 64 8.05 13.75 -1.49
N ASN A 65 7.31 12.87 -2.18
CA ASN A 65 5.90 12.59 -1.85
C ASN A 65 5.65 11.19 -1.28
N LEU A 66 6.63 10.28 -1.28
CA LEU A 66 6.48 8.94 -0.71
C LEU A 66 7.12 8.87 0.69
N PRO A 67 6.39 8.46 1.74
CA PRO A 67 6.95 8.37 3.08
C PRO A 67 8.00 7.24 3.14
N PRO A 68 9.25 7.52 3.54
CA PRO A 68 10.27 6.51 3.77
C PRO A 68 9.99 5.73 5.07
N PRO A 69 10.55 4.52 5.21
CA PRO A 69 10.31 3.64 6.37
C PRO A 69 10.87 4.18 7.70
N VAL A 70 11.67 5.23 7.65
CA VAL A 70 12.33 5.85 8.81
C VAL A 70 11.54 6.99 9.44
N PHE A 71 10.42 7.41 8.82
CA PHE A 71 9.61 8.51 9.33
C PHE A 71 9.07 8.25 10.73
N ASN A 72 9.10 9.30 11.56
CA ASN A 72 8.38 9.34 12.83
C ASN A 72 6.88 9.64 12.60
N LEU A 73 6.09 9.61 13.69
CA LEU A 73 4.64 9.75 13.57
C LEU A 73 4.21 11.11 12.98
N ASP A 74 4.83 12.21 13.41
CA ASP A 74 4.46 13.55 12.93
C ASP A 74 4.75 13.69 11.42
N GLN A 75 5.88 13.14 10.97
CA GLN A 75 6.23 13.10 9.54
C GLN A 75 5.25 12.25 8.73
N LEU A 76 4.82 11.09 9.25
CA LEU A 76 3.80 10.26 8.61
C LEU A 76 2.46 10.99 8.51
N VAL A 77 2.00 11.59 9.61
CA VAL A 77 0.74 12.35 9.64
C VAL A 77 0.79 13.50 8.65
N ALA A 78 1.88 14.28 8.63
CA ALA A 78 2.05 15.38 7.68
C ALA A 78 2.07 14.91 6.22
N SER A 79 2.78 13.81 5.93
CA SER A 79 2.87 13.22 4.58
C SER A 79 1.51 12.77 4.06
N PHE A 80 0.73 12.07 4.88
CA PHE A 80 -0.63 11.64 4.53
C PHE A 80 -1.60 12.82 4.42
N ALA A 81 -1.50 13.81 5.32
CA ALA A 81 -2.32 15.01 5.30
C ALA A 81 -2.09 15.84 4.02
N ALA A 82 -0.86 15.92 3.52
CA ALA A 82 -0.54 16.56 2.24
C ALA A 82 -1.25 15.91 1.04
N LYS A 83 -1.72 14.67 1.18
CA LYS A 83 -2.54 13.95 0.19
C LYS A 83 -4.03 13.87 0.58
N GLY A 84 -4.47 14.68 1.54
CA GLY A 84 -5.85 14.74 2.00
C GLY A 84 -6.29 13.52 2.82
N LEU A 85 -5.36 12.70 3.30
CA LEU A 85 -5.61 11.53 4.15
C LEU A 85 -5.48 11.91 5.62
N THR A 86 -6.37 11.39 6.47
CA THR A 86 -6.32 11.66 7.92
C THR A 86 -5.28 10.77 8.62
N ALA A 87 -5.00 11.04 9.89
CA ALA A 87 -4.20 10.13 10.71
C ALA A 87 -4.82 8.73 10.84
N GLU A 88 -6.16 8.63 10.84
CA GLU A 88 -6.85 7.33 10.81
C GLU A 88 -6.64 6.62 9.48
N ASP A 89 -6.77 7.32 8.34
CA ASP A 89 -6.47 6.75 7.03
C ASP A 89 -5.03 6.24 6.97
N MET A 90 -4.08 6.96 7.56
CA MET A 90 -2.67 6.56 7.67
C MET A 90 -2.52 5.25 8.45
N VAL A 91 -3.02 5.17 9.68
CA VAL A 91 -2.93 3.94 10.51
C VAL A 91 -3.59 2.75 9.81
N VAL A 92 -4.74 2.99 9.17
CA VAL A 92 -5.48 1.96 8.45
C VAL A 92 -4.73 1.48 7.21
N LEU A 93 -4.19 2.40 6.39
CA LEU A 93 -3.46 2.05 5.17
C LEU A 93 -2.11 1.39 5.46
N SER A 94 -1.45 1.71 6.57
CA SER A 94 -0.25 0.98 7.03
C SER A 94 -0.52 -0.51 7.24
N GLY A 95 -1.77 -0.91 7.50
CA GLY A 95 -2.19 -2.32 7.53
C GLY A 95 -1.93 -3.10 6.25
N ALA A 96 -1.65 -2.43 5.12
CA ALA A 96 -1.19 -3.10 3.90
C ALA A 96 0.15 -3.84 4.09
N HIS A 97 0.96 -3.48 5.09
CA HIS A 97 2.20 -4.17 5.46
C HIS A 97 1.97 -5.56 6.10
N THR A 98 0.70 -5.98 6.28
CA THR A 98 0.36 -7.36 6.67
C THR A 98 0.73 -8.40 5.58
N ILE A 99 1.02 -7.95 4.35
CA ILE A 99 1.48 -8.78 3.24
C ILE A 99 2.76 -8.26 2.61
N GLY A 100 3.45 -9.15 1.91
CA GLY A 100 4.60 -8.80 1.08
C GLY A 100 5.92 -8.80 1.86
N VAL A 101 6.94 -8.24 1.20
CA VAL A 101 8.33 -8.32 1.67
C VAL A 101 8.96 -6.94 1.73
N SER A 102 10.05 -6.83 2.48
CA SER A 102 10.95 -5.68 2.48
C SER A 102 12.38 -6.13 2.29
N HIS A 103 13.14 -5.34 1.55
CA HIS A 103 14.60 -5.39 1.58
C HIS A 103 15.12 -5.05 2.98
N CYS A 104 16.26 -5.64 3.35
CA CYS A 104 16.94 -5.39 4.62
C CYS A 104 17.46 -3.94 4.72
N SER A 105 17.90 -3.37 3.58
CA SER A 105 18.34 -1.97 3.51
C SER A 105 17.29 -0.95 3.99
N SER A 106 16.00 -1.30 3.92
CA SER A 106 14.91 -0.42 4.35
C SER A 106 14.79 -0.25 5.87
N PHE A 107 15.44 -1.08 6.69
CA PHE A 107 15.26 -1.03 8.15
C PHE A 107 16.50 -1.36 8.97
N VAL A 108 17.51 -2.05 8.43
CA VAL A 108 18.65 -2.50 9.24
C VAL A 108 19.35 -1.34 9.96
N SER A 109 19.64 -0.23 9.26
CA SER A 109 20.34 0.94 9.80
C SER A 109 19.61 1.56 10.99
N ASP A 110 18.29 1.72 10.89
CA ASP A 110 17.50 2.53 11.83
C ASP A 110 16.75 1.70 12.86
N ARG A 111 16.68 0.38 12.68
CA ARG A 111 15.89 -0.51 13.55
C ARG A 111 16.70 -1.62 14.19
N LEU A 112 17.66 -2.22 13.47
CA LEU A 112 18.42 -3.38 13.97
C LEU A 112 19.84 -3.05 14.43
N ALA A 113 20.47 -2.08 13.80
CA ALA A 113 21.84 -1.64 14.08
C ALA A 113 21.92 -0.61 15.22
N VAL A 114 20.78 -0.06 15.64
CA VAL A 114 20.66 0.89 16.75
C VAL A 114 19.71 0.35 17.83
N PRO A 115 19.80 0.85 19.08
CA PRO A 115 18.78 0.58 20.08
C PRO A 115 17.40 1.05 19.59
N SER A 116 16.42 0.17 19.61
CA SER A 116 15.04 0.46 19.21
C SER A 116 14.07 -0.33 20.09
N ASP A 117 12.77 -0.09 19.87
CA ASP A 117 11.68 -0.76 20.59
C ASP A 117 11.40 -2.18 20.08
N ILE A 118 12.14 -2.66 19.07
CA ILE A 118 11.91 -3.96 18.45
C ILE A 118 12.03 -5.11 19.45
N ASN A 119 11.13 -6.08 19.36
CA ASN A 119 11.18 -7.31 20.15
C ASN A 119 12.52 -8.02 19.94
N THR A 120 13.23 -8.33 21.04
CA THR A 120 14.58 -8.89 21.01
C THR A 120 14.66 -10.25 20.29
N GLY A 121 13.68 -11.12 20.51
CA GLY A 121 13.57 -12.41 19.82
C GLY A 121 13.40 -12.24 18.31
N PHE A 122 12.52 -11.33 17.89
CA PHE A 122 12.31 -11.01 16.49
C PHE A 122 13.54 -10.37 15.83
N ALA A 123 14.20 -9.43 16.50
CA ALA A 123 15.45 -8.83 16.03
C ALA A 123 16.54 -9.88 15.81
N ASN A 124 16.65 -10.88 16.69
CA ASN A 124 17.60 -11.98 16.54
C ASN A 124 17.29 -12.88 15.34
N VAL A 125 16.02 -13.06 14.98
CA VAL A 125 15.63 -13.75 13.73
C VAL A 125 16.07 -12.93 12.52
N LEU A 126 15.76 -11.62 12.51
CA LEU A 126 16.12 -10.76 11.38
C LEU A 126 17.63 -10.63 11.19
N ARG A 127 18.43 -10.57 12.26
CA ARG A 127 19.91 -10.54 12.18
C ARG A 127 20.52 -11.80 11.56
N ARG A 128 19.78 -12.92 11.52
CA ARG A 128 20.22 -14.14 10.81
C ARG A 128 19.86 -14.11 9.32
N GLN A 129 18.89 -13.29 8.93
CA GLN A 129 18.38 -13.18 7.56
C GLN A 129 18.98 -12.00 6.81
N CYS A 130 19.32 -10.92 7.53
CA CYS A 130 19.84 -9.68 6.98
C CYS A 130 21.33 -9.51 7.30
N PRO A 131 22.16 -9.07 6.34
CA PRO A 131 23.51 -8.61 6.64
C PRO A 131 23.47 -7.37 7.54
N ALA A 132 24.47 -7.19 8.40
CA ALA A 132 24.58 -6.03 9.30
C ALA A 132 24.73 -4.70 8.53
N SER A 133 25.22 -4.76 7.29
CA SER A 133 25.32 -3.62 6.38
C SER A 133 24.86 -4.05 4.98
N PRO A 134 23.54 -4.01 4.71
CA PRO A 134 23.01 -4.33 3.39
C PRO A 134 23.56 -3.38 2.32
N SER A 135 23.76 -3.91 1.12
CA SER A 135 24.24 -3.14 -0.03
C SER A 135 23.49 -3.59 -1.29
N PRO A 136 23.49 -2.82 -2.39
CA PRO A 136 22.81 -3.25 -3.62
C PRO A 136 23.24 -4.62 -4.14
N ALA A 137 24.46 -5.09 -3.82
CA ALA A 137 24.96 -6.42 -4.19
C ALA A 137 24.53 -7.54 -3.22
N ASN A 138 24.10 -7.20 -2.00
CA ASN A 138 23.67 -8.13 -0.95
C ASN A 138 22.60 -7.48 -0.07
N ASP A 139 21.35 -7.52 -0.56
CA ASP A 139 20.18 -6.94 0.11
C ASP A 139 18.99 -7.90 0.04
N PRO A 140 19.01 -8.99 0.85
CA PRO A 140 17.94 -9.97 0.85
C PRO A 140 16.61 -9.36 1.31
N THR A 141 15.52 -10.06 1.02
CA THR A 141 14.17 -9.67 1.44
C THR A 141 13.66 -10.55 2.57
N VAL A 142 12.85 -9.95 3.45
CA VAL A 142 12.14 -10.64 4.54
C VAL A 142 10.65 -10.29 4.49
N ASN A 143 9.80 -11.16 5.03
CA ASN A 143 8.37 -10.87 5.12
C ASN A 143 8.08 -9.71 6.08
N GLN A 144 7.15 -8.82 5.70
CA GLN A 144 6.72 -7.71 6.55
C GLN A 144 5.85 -8.20 7.72
N ASP A 145 4.97 -9.16 7.47
CA ASP A 145 4.27 -9.93 8.50
C ASP A 145 4.95 -11.28 8.72
N VAL A 146 5.49 -11.48 9.93
CA VAL A 146 6.19 -12.71 10.30
C VAL A 146 5.25 -13.89 10.60
N VAL A 147 3.95 -13.64 10.79
CA VAL A 147 2.95 -14.62 11.22
C VAL A 147 2.06 -15.05 10.06
N THR A 148 1.53 -14.11 9.27
CA THR A 148 0.60 -14.39 8.14
C THR A 148 1.02 -13.69 6.83
N PRO A 149 2.24 -13.91 6.32
CA PRO A 149 2.85 -13.13 5.21
C PRO A 149 2.07 -13.08 3.89
N ASN A 150 1.11 -14.01 3.70
CA ASN A 150 0.33 -14.18 2.49
C ASN A 150 -1.18 -13.95 2.69
N ALA A 151 -1.60 -13.45 3.84
CA ALA A 151 -3.00 -13.14 4.13
C ALA A 151 -3.15 -11.64 4.39
N LEU A 152 -4.10 -11.02 3.72
CA LEU A 152 -4.46 -9.63 4.00
C LEU A 152 -5.43 -9.62 5.19
N ASP A 153 -4.88 -9.57 6.39
CA ASP A 153 -5.61 -9.63 7.65
C ASP A 153 -5.07 -8.61 8.67
N ASN A 154 -5.64 -8.59 9.88
CA ASN A 154 -5.25 -7.64 10.91
C ASN A 154 -4.03 -8.07 11.75
N GLN A 155 -3.30 -9.11 11.34
CA GLN A 155 -2.14 -9.62 12.07
C GLN A 155 -1.01 -8.60 12.15
N TYR A 156 -0.86 -7.74 11.14
CA TYR A 156 0.01 -6.57 11.19
C TYR A 156 -0.15 -5.76 12.50
N TYR A 157 -1.36 -5.42 12.91
CA TYR A 157 -1.58 -4.61 14.12
C TYR A 157 -1.22 -5.36 15.40
N LYS A 158 -1.43 -6.68 15.42
CA LYS A 158 -0.96 -7.54 16.54
C LYS A 158 0.57 -7.57 16.59
N ASN A 159 1.22 -7.56 15.43
CA ASN A 159 2.68 -7.47 15.34
C ASN A 159 3.19 -6.08 15.78
N VAL A 160 2.50 -4.98 15.41
CA VAL A 160 2.83 -3.63 15.90
C VAL A 160 2.79 -3.60 17.44
N LEU A 161 1.70 -4.06 18.05
CA LEU A 161 1.55 -4.12 19.52
C LEU A 161 2.60 -5.02 20.20
N ALA A 162 3.07 -6.07 19.51
CA ALA A 162 4.11 -6.95 19.99
C ALA A 162 5.54 -6.46 19.67
N HIS A 163 5.68 -5.26 19.07
CA HIS A 163 6.93 -4.71 18.56
C HIS A 163 7.68 -5.67 17.60
N LYS A 164 6.93 -6.40 16.77
CA LYS A 164 7.41 -7.35 15.75
C LYS A 164 7.20 -6.81 14.33
N VAL A 165 7.56 -5.56 14.10
CA VAL A 165 7.43 -4.87 12.81
C VAL A 165 8.78 -4.36 12.34
N LEU A 166 8.96 -4.34 11.01
CA LEU A 166 10.25 -4.03 10.41
C LEU A 166 10.61 -2.54 10.55
N PHE A 167 9.70 -1.65 10.18
CA PHE A 167 10.02 -0.24 9.95
C PHE A 167 9.88 0.64 11.20
N THR A 168 10.65 1.73 11.25
CA THR A 168 10.46 2.79 12.25
C THR A 168 9.06 3.39 12.12
N SER A 169 8.60 3.58 10.88
CA SER A 169 7.27 4.09 10.58
C SER A 169 6.14 3.20 11.11
N ASP A 170 6.31 1.87 11.13
CA ASP A 170 5.32 0.94 11.69
C ASP A 170 5.26 1.04 13.22
N ALA A 171 6.40 1.11 13.89
CA ALA A 171 6.43 1.27 15.34
C ALA A 171 5.96 2.66 15.80
N ALA A 172 6.20 3.69 14.98
CA ALA A 172 5.76 5.05 15.25
C ALA A 172 4.23 5.17 15.42
N LEU A 173 3.46 4.20 14.92
CA LEU A 173 2.01 4.15 15.15
C LEU A 173 1.63 4.04 16.64
N LEU A 174 2.55 3.58 17.50
CA LEU A 174 2.36 3.51 18.95
C LEU A 174 2.83 4.76 19.71
N ALA A 175 3.37 5.77 19.02
CA ALA A 175 4.02 6.91 19.68
C ALA A 175 3.05 7.81 20.48
N THR A 176 1.75 7.82 20.15
CA THR A 176 0.74 8.59 20.91
C THR A 176 -0.41 7.70 21.37
N PRO A 177 -1.10 8.06 22.49
CA PRO A 177 -2.28 7.32 22.94
C PRO A 177 -3.38 7.21 21.87
N ALA A 178 -3.55 8.25 21.05
CA ALA A 178 -4.58 8.29 20.01
C ALA A 178 -4.31 7.27 18.90
N THR A 179 -3.11 7.26 18.31
CA THR A 179 -2.76 6.31 17.24
C THR A 179 -2.60 4.89 17.78
N ALA A 180 -2.07 4.75 19.01
CA ALA A 180 -2.01 3.46 19.68
C ALA A 180 -3.41 2.86 19.91
N GLN A 181 -4.43 3.69 20.22
CA GLN A 181 -5.81 3.21 20.31
C GLN A 181 -6.33 2.72 18.96
N MET A 182 -6.06 3.44 17.86
CA MET A 182 -6.45 3.00 16.52
C MET A 182 -5.80 1.66 16.13
N VAL A 183 -4.54 1.44 16.52
CA VAL A 183 -3.84 0.15 16.35
C VAL A 183 -4.52 -0.94 17.17
N ARG A 184 -4.84 -0.70 18.44
CA ARG A 184 -5.54 -1.67 19.30
C ARG A 184 -6.92 -2.03 18.75
N ASP A 185 -7.68 -1.05 18.30
CA ASP A 185 -9.00 -1.25 17.71
C ASP A 185 -8.89 -2.11 16.45
N SER A 186 -7.93 -1.81 15.58
CA SER A 186 -7.67 -2.58 14.36
C SER A 186 -7.22 -4.03 14.66
N ALA A 187 -6.47 -4.25 15.73
CA ALA A 187 -6.03 -5.59 16.16
C ALA A 187 -7.15 -6.43 16.80
N ASN A 188 -8.07 -5.80 17.54
CA ASN A 188 -8.96 -6.50 18.47
C ASN A 188 -10.44 -6.46 18.10
N ILE A 189 -10.88 -5.54 17.22
CA ILE A 189 -12.28 -5.45 16.78
C ILE A 189 -12.44 -6.14 15.42
N PRO A 190 -13.03 -7.34 15.35
CA PRO A 190 -13.13 -8.09 14.09
C PRO A 190 -13.88 -7.32 13.01
N GLY A 191 -13.35 -7.29 11.78
CA GLY A 191 -14.00 -6.68 10.62
C GLY A 191 -13.91 -5.15 10.56
N GLN A 192 -13.51 -4.48 11.64
CA GLN A 192 -13.47 -3.02 11.68
C GLN A 192 -12.35 -2.47 10.80
N TRP A 193 -11.16 -3.05 10.89
CA TRP A 193 -10.03 -2.64 10.08
C TRP A 193 -10.33 -2.82 8.59
N GLU A 194 -10.85 -3.97 8.17
CA GLU A 194 -11.17 -4.27 6.77
C GLU A 194 -12.19 -3.25 6.20
N ALA A 195 -13.20 -2.90 6.99
CA ALA A 195 -14.18 -1.90 6.61
C ALA A 195 -13.57 -0.51 6.44
N LYS A 196 -12.66 -0.10 7.34
CA LYS A 196 -11.93 1.17 7.24
C LYS A 196 -10.92 1.14 6.08
N PHE A 197 -10.22 0.03 5.88
CA PHE A 197 -9.25 -0.18 4.81
C PHE A 197 -9.91 -0.04 3.44
N ASN A 198 -11.09 -0.61 3.26
CA ASN A 198 -11.88 -0.42 2.03
C ASN A 198 -12.13 1.06 1.72
N LYS A 199 -12.57 1.83 2.73
CA LYS A 199 -12.85 3.28 2.57
C LYS A 199 -11.58 4.07 2.29
N ALA A 200 -10.51 3.80 3.04
CA ALA A 200 -9.23 4.48 2.88
C ALA A 200 -8.59 4.16 1.51
N MET A 201 -8.68 2.92 1.02
CA MET A 201 -8.24 2.55 -0.33
C MET A 201 -9.04 3.28 -1.41
N VAL A 202 -10.35 3.47 -1.22
CA VAL A 202 -11.15 4.27 -2.15
C VAL A 202 -10.67 5.72 -2.19
N LYS A 203 -10.48 6.32 -1.00
CA LYS A 203 -10.01 7.69 -0.85
C LYS A 203 -8.62 7.89 -1.45
N MET A 204 -7.67 7.00 -1.14
CA MET A 204 -6.32 7.01 -1.71
C MET A 204 -6.36 6.89 -3.24
N GLY A 205 -7.20 6.01 -3.79
CA GLY A 205 -7.34 5.90 -5.23
C GLY A 205 -7.87 7.19 -5.87
N THR A 206 -8.61 8.04 -5.17
CA THR A 206 -9.18 9.28 -5.72
C THR A 206 -8.28 10.51 -5.62
N ILE A 207 -7.07 10.38 -5.09
CA ILE A 207 -6.09 11.49 -5.00
C ILE A 207 -5.73 11.98 -6.41
N GLU A 208 -5.86 13.29 -6.63
CA GLU A 208 -5.31 14.03 -7.80
C GLU A 208 -5.58 13.38 -9.18
N VAL A 209 -6.76 12.77 -9.33
CA VAL A 209 -7.10 12.02 -10.55
C VAL A 209 -7.26 12.94 -11.76
N LYS A 210 -6.59 12.58 -12.86
CA LYS A 210 -6.73 13.30 -14.14
C LYS A 210 -8.04 12.92 -14.83
N THR A 211 -8.76 13.93 -15.32
CA THR A 211 -10.01 13.77 -16.07
C THR A 211 -10.04 14.64 -17.33
N GLY A 212 -10.88 14.28 -18.30
CA GLY A 212 -11.03 15.05 -19.55
C GLY A 212 -9.72 15.23 -20.33
N TYR A 213 -9.40 16.47 -20.68
CA TYR A 213 -8.20 16.80 -21.48
C TYR A 213 -6.87 16.74 -20.71
N GLN A 214 -6.91 16.53 -19.39
CA GLN A 214 -5.72 16.55 -18.52
C GLN A 214 -4.84 15.30 -18.64
N GLY A 215 -5.30 14.25 -19.31
CA GLY A 215 -4.58 13.00 -19.46
C GLY A 215 -4.86 12.30 -20.79
N GLU A 216 -4.47 11.03 -20.86
CA GLU A 216 -4.72 10.18 -22.02
C GLU A 216 -5.02 8.72 -21.62
N ILE A 217 -5.39 7.89 -22.59
CA ILE A 217 -5.40 6.44 -22.42
C ILE A 217 -4.17 5.91 -23.13
N ARG A 218 -3.12 5.54 -22.39
CA ARG A 218 -1.87 5.02 -22.98
C ARG A 218 -2.13 3.68 -23.66
N ARG A 219 -1.60 3.50 -24.87
CA ARG A 219 -1.60 2.21 -25.57
C ARG A 219 -0.59 1.24 -24.97
N ASN A 220 0.53 1.79 -24.48
CA ASN A 220 1.58 1.09 -23.76
C ASN A 220 1.86 1.82 -22.45
N CYS A 221 1.65 1.19 -21.29
CA CYS A 221 1.79 1.86 -19.99
C CYS A 221 3.21 2.40 -19.71
N ARG A 222 4.24 1.90 -20.42
CA ARG A 222 5.65 2.28 -20.22
C ARG A 222 6.04 3.58 -20.90
N VAL A 223 5.24 4.09 -21.84
CA VAL A 223 5.59 5.27 -22.65
C VAL A 223 4.34 6.12 -22.88
N VAL A 224 4.52 7.43 -23.02
CA VAL A 224 3.44 8.35 -23.42
C VAL A 224 3.05 8.11 -24.88
N ASN A 225 1.81 8.44 -25.27
CA ASN A 225 1.47 8.38 -26.69
C ASN A 225 2.10 9.57 -27.45
N HIS A 226 2.45 9.35 -28.71
CA HIS A 226 2.89 10.35 -29.68
C HIS A 226 1.99 10.29 -30.91
#